data_AF-A0A3C8CAU4-F1
#
_entry.id   AF-A0A3C8CAU4-F1
#
_cell.length_a   1.000
_cell.length_b   1.000
_cell.length_c   1.000
_cell.angle_alpha   90.00
_cell.angle_beta   90.00
_cell.angle_gamma   90.00
#
_symmetry.space_group_name_H-M   'P 1'
#
loop_
_entity.id
_entity.type
_entity.pdbx_description
1 polymer ?
#
loop_
_entity_poly.entity_id
_entity_poly.type
_entity_poly.pdbx_seq_one_letter_code
_entity_poly.pdbx_strand_id
1 'polypeptide(L)'
;MILGLEDIPGGTPLFSFFVWLALSGLFYLVCYVAVLNVLDDITRNSLLKIPAMLGASIPAAGLMTVFQYKPYALGLLILVANFYRVRDKIQNTPEKWEGLKINPPLFYFSSYAYIFLLIALALYFPTLDFTH
;
A
#
# COMPACT_ATOMS: atom_id res chain seq x y z
N MET A 1 -11.71 -36.57 19.91
CA MET A 1 -11.27 -35.24 20.36
C MET A 1 -10.31 -34.73 19.31
N ILE A 2 -10.72 -33.76 18.50
CA ILE A 2 -9.79 -33.02 17.63
C ILE A 2 -9.10 -32.03 18.55
N LEU A 3 -7.76 -32.05 18.64
CA LEU A 3 -7.04 -31.04 19.43
C LEU A 3 -7.44 -29.65 18.92
N GLY A 4 -7.95 -28.82 19.83
CA GLY A 4 -8.15 -27.41 19.53
C GLY A 4 -6.80 -26.76 19.28
N LEU A 5 -6.77 -25.69 18.48
CA LEU A 5 -5.55 -24.92 18.24
C LEU A 5 -4.96 -24.35 19.55
N GLU A 6 -5.83 -24.20 20.55
CA GLU A 6 -5.54 -23.83 21.94
C GLU A 6 -4.87 -24.92 22.78
N ASP A 7 -4.94 -26.20 22.35
CA ASP A 7 -4.29 -27.32 23.03
C ASP A 7 -2.82 -27.50 22.61
N ILE A 8 -2.37 -26.79 21.56
CA ILE A 8 -0.98 -26.77 21.10
C ILE A 8 -0.25 -25.62 21.79
N PRO A 9 0.87 -25.86 22.52
CA PRO A 9 1.67 -24.78 23.09
C PRO A 9 2.13 -23.81 22.00
N GLY A 10 1.59 -22.60 22.00
CA GLY A 10 1.87 -21.58 20.97
C GLY A 10 1.08 -21.72 19.66
N GLY A 11 0.07 -22.59 19.58
CA GLY A 11 -0.78 -22.75 18.39
C GLY A 11 -1.55 -21.48 18.02
N THR A 12 -2.22 -20.86 18.99
CA THR A 12 -2.95 -19.60 18.82
C THR A 12 -2.07 -18.44 18.29
N PRO A 13 -0.90 -18.11 18.89
CA PRO A 13 -0.05 -17.05 18.37
C PRO A 13 0.56 -17.34 17.00
N LEU A 14 0.88 -18.60 16.68
CA LEU A 14 1.34 -18.98 15.34
C LEU A 14 0.27 -18.74 14.28
N PHE A 15 -0.98 -19.10 14.54
CA PHE A 15 -2.09 -18.85 13.63
C PHE A 15 -2.37 -17.35 13.46
N SER A 16 -2.35 -16.58 14.54
CA SER A 16 -2.46 -15.12 14.47
C SER A 16 -1.36 -14.49 13.62
N PHE A 17 -0.12 -15.02 13.68
CA PHE A 17 0.97 -14.58 12.82
C PHE A 17 0.69 -14.85 11.34
N PHE A 18 0.21 -16.05 10.97
CA PHE A 18 -0.12 -16.37 9.58
C PHE A 18 -1.27 -15.52 9.04
N VAL A 19 -2.30 -15.28 9.85
CA VAL A 19 -3.41 -14.38 9.50
C VAL A 19 -2.87 -12.97 9.25
N TRP A 20 -2.04 -12.45 10.16
CA TRP A 20 -1.41 -11.15 10.00
C TRP A 20 -0.52 -11.08 8.75
N LEU A 21 0.26 -12.12 8.47
CA LEU A 21 1.13 -12.21 7.29
C LEU A 21 0.31 -12.22 5.99
N ALA A 22 -0.78 -12.99 5.95
CA ALA A 22 -1.67 -13.08 4.80
C ALA A 22 -2.37 -11.74 4.53
N LEU A 23 -2.91 -11.09 5.56
CA LEU A 23 -3.47 -9.73 5.47
C LEU A 23 -2.41 -8.73 5.01
N SER A 24 -1.19 -8.82 5.52
CA SER A 24 -0.08 -7.96 5.12
C SER A 24 0.23 -8.10 3.62
N GLY A 25 0.34 -9.33 3.13
CA GLY A 25 0.53 -9.61 1.71
C GLY A 25 -0.61 -9.06 0.85
N LEU A 26 -1.86 -9.25 1.28
CA LEU A 26 -3.04 -8.77 0.58
C LEU A 26 -3.05 -7.23 0.48
N PHE A 27 -2.80 -6.53 1.59
CA PHE A 27 -2.74 -5.08 1.61
C PHE A 27 -1.58 -4.52 0.78
N TYR A 28 -0.43 -5.21 0.79
CA TYR A 28 0.68 -4.86 -0.09
C TYR A 28 0.30 -4.99 -1.57
N LEU A 29 -0.36 -6.08 -1.95
CA LEU A 29 -0.77 -6.28 -3.34
C LEU A 29 -1.83 -5.28 -3.79
N VAL A 30 -2.87 -5.07 -2.99
CA VAL A 30 -4.01 -4.23 -3.39
C VAL A 30 -3.71 -2.75 -3.19
N CYS A 31 -3.37 -2.33 -1.98
CA CYS A 31 -3.22 -0.90 -1.67
C CYS A 31 -1.90 -0.34 -2.19
N TYR A 32 -0.87 -1.16 -2.40
CA TYR A 32 0.41 -0.65 -2.84
C TYR A 32 0.73 -1.01 -4.30
N VAL A 33 0.80 -2.29 -4.66
CA VAL A 33 1.16 -2.69 -6.02
C VAL A 33 0.08 -2.27 -7.03
N ALA A 34 -1.19 -2.62 -6.78
CA ALA A 34 -2.25 -2.34 -7.74
C ALA A 34 -2.55 -0.85 -7.85
N VAL A 35 -2.81 -0.15 -6.74
CA VAL A 35 -3.13 1.29 -6.76
C VAL A 35 -2.04 2.11 -7.45
N LEU A 36 -0.77 1.92 -7.08
CA LEU A 36 0.31 2.72 -7.67
C LEU A 36 0.53 2.38 -9.15
N ASN A 37 0.39 1.12 -9.57
CA ASN A 37 0.57 0.76 -10.98
C ASN A 37 -0.60 1.21 -11.85
N VAL A 38 -1.83 1.03 -11.39
CA VAL A 38 -3.03 1.48 -12.12
C VAL A 38 -3.05 3.00 -12.23
N LEU A 39 -2.76 3.72 -11.15
CA LEU A 39 -2.72 5.19 -11.20
C LEU A 39 -1.59 5.71 -12.08
N ASP A 40 -0.42 5.07 -12.07
CA ASP A 40 0.65 5.41 -13.01
C ASP A 40 0.22 5.20 -14.46
N ASP A 41 -0.49 4.11 -14.77
CA ASP A 41 -0.94 3.81 -16.13
C ASP A 41 -2.00 4.80 -16.63
N ILE A 42 -2.91 5.21 -15.74
CA ILE A 42 -3.97 6.19 -16.06
C ILE A 42 -3.41 7.60 -16.18
N THR A 43 -2.57 8.03 -15.22
CA THR A 43 -2.11 9.43 -15.13
C THR A 43 -0.82 9.70 -15.88
N ARG A 44 -0.06 8.65 -16.22
CA ARG A 44 1.19 8.70 -17.00
C ARG A 44 2.16 9.76 -16.46
N ASN A 45 2.46 10.79 -17.25
CA ASN A 45 3.33 11.91 -16.88
C ASN A 45 2.55 13.22 -16.68
N SER A 46 1.34 13.14 -16.10
CA SER A 46 0.50 14.30 -15.81
C SER A 46 0.65 14.76 -14.36
N LEU A 47 0.57 16.07 -14.13
CA LEU A 47 0.48 16.64 -12.78
C LEU A 47 -0.77 16.17 -12.02
N LEU A 48 -1.81 15.71 -12.74
CA LEU A 48 -3.00 15.09 -12.14
C LEU A 48 -2.68 13.79 -11.36
N LYS A 49 -1.48 13.23 -11.54
CA LYS A 49 -1.01 12.09 -10.74
C LYS A 49 -1.02 12.35 -9.24
N ILE A 50 -0.63 13.56 -8.82
CA ILE A 50 -0.54 13.92 -7.41
C ILE A 50 -1.93 13.86 -6.74
N PRO A 51 -2.94 14.62 -7.19
CA PRO A 51 -4.27 14.56 -6.57
C PRO A 51 -4.93 13.18 -6.72
N ALA A 52 -4.71 12.47 -7.82
CA ALA A 52 -5.26 11.12 -8.00
C ALA A 52 -4.68 10.12 -6.98
N MET A 53 -3.35 10.18 -6.76
CA MET A 53 -2.68 9.35 -5.75
C MET A 53 -3.15 9.73 -4.33
N LEU A 54 -3.17 11.01 -3.98
CA LEU A 54 -3.67 11.44 -2.66
C LEU A 54 -5.15 11.08 -2.42
N GLY A 55 -5.98 11.16 -3.46
CA GLY A 55 -7.38 10.74 -3.38
C GLY A 55 -7.52 9.24 -3.11
N ALA A 56 -6.69 8.42 -3.78
CA ALA A 56 -6.73 6.96 -3.62
C ALA A 56 -6.19 6.47 -2.26
N SER A 57 -5.41 7.27 -1.52
CA SER A 57 -4.96 6.86 -0.18
C SER A 57 -6.10 6.85 0.84
N ILE A 58 -7.15 7.63 0.62
CA ILE A 58 -8.33 7.68 1.50
C ILE A 58 -9.07 6.32 1.54
N PRO A 59 -9.58 5.77 0.41
CA PRO A 59 -10.26 4.48 0.44
C PRO A 59 -9.31 3.33 0.82
N ALA A 60 -8.03 3.42 0.47
CA ALA A 60 -7.03 2.42 0.87
C ALA A 60 -6.80 2.41 2.40
N ALA A 61 -6.69 3.57 3.04
CA ALA A 61 -6.60 3.68 4.49
C ALA A 61 -7.91 3.26 5.19
N GLY A 62 -9.05 3.60 4.59
CA GLY A 62 -10.37 3.16 5.06
C GLY A 62 -10.46 1.63 5.10
N LEU A 63 -10.02 0.96 4.03
CA LEU A 63 -9.96 -0.49 3.97
C LEU A 63 -9.07 -1.06 5.09
N MET A 64 -7.86 -0.51 5.28
CA MET A 64 -6.97 -0.93 6.37
C MET A 64 -7.61 -0.79 7.75
N THR A 65 -8.40 0.26 7.95
CA THR A 65 -9.12 0.53 9.21
C THR A 65 -10.23 -0.49 9.45
N VAL A 66 -11.04 -0.79 8.43
CA VAL A 66 -12.14 -1.79 8.53
C VAL A 66 -11.61 -3.16 8.92
N PHE A 67 -10.43 -3.55 8.42
CA PHE A 67 -9.79 -4.82 8.76
C PHE A 67 -8.85 -4.74 9.98
N GLN A 68 -8.86 -3.61 10.71
CA GLN A 68 -7.99 -3.33 11.87
C GLN A 68 -6.50 -3.64 11.63
N TYR A 69 -6.03 -3.42 10.40
CA TYR A 69 -4.66 -3.71 10.01
C TYR A 69 -3.74 -2.53 10.32
N LYS A 70 -2.64 -2.81 11.03
CA LYS A 70 -1.63 -1.82 11.41
C LYS A 70 -0.45 -1.84 10.43
N PRO A 71 -0.21 -0.78 9.63
CA PRO A 71 0.76 -0.83 8.54
C PRO A 71 2.22 -0.67 8.94
N TYR A 72 2.58 -0.63 10.24
CA TYR A 72 3.94 -0.27 10.69
C TYR A 72 5.07 -1.05 10.04
N ALA A 73 4.99 -2.38 10.00
CA ALA A 73 6.03 -3.23 9.41
C ALA A 73 6.02 -3.15 7.87
N LEU A 74 4.84 -3.04 7.26
CA LEU A 74 4.71 -2.92 5.82
C LEU A 74 5.18 -1.57 5.29
N GLY A 75 5.00 -0.49 6.05
CA GLY A 75 5.34 0.86 5.63
C GLY A 75 6.81 0.99 5.22
N LEU A 76 7.71 0.41 6.02
CA LEU A 76 9.15 0.47 5.74
C LEU A 76 9.51 -0.38 4.51
N LEU A 77 8.95 -1.58 4.38
CA LEU A 77 9.14 -2.44 3.20
C LEU A 77 8.62 -1.77 1.93
N ILE A 78 7.45 -1.13 2.02
CA ILE A 78 6.81 -0.38 0.93
C ILE A 78 7.67 0.80 0.47
N LEU A 79 8.29 1.54 1.40
CA LEU A 79 9.19 2.65 1.05
C LEU A 79 10.37 2.16 0.21
N VAL A 80 11.04 1.09 0.64
CA VAL A 80 12.18 0.51 -0.08
C VAL A 80 11.74 -0.08 -1.40
N ALA A 81 10.65 -0.85 -1.43
CA ALA A 81 10.09 -1.41 -2.64
C ALA A 81 9.69 -0.32 -3.66
N ASN A 82 9.21 0.84 -3.19
CA ASN A 82 8.79 1.93 -4.06
C ASN A 82 9.96 2.58 -4.77
N PHE A 83 11.09 2.70 -4.09
CA PHE A 83 12.31 3.18 -4.71
C PHE A 83 12.70 2.32 -5.93
N TYR A 84 12.76 1.00 -5.76
CA TYR A 84 13.09 0.09 -6.86
C TYR A 84 12.02 0.07 -7.95
N ARG A 85 10.73 0.09 -7.57
CA ARG A 85 9.60 0.14 -8.52
C ARG A 85 9.67 1.36 -9.44
N VAL A 86 9.85 2.54 -8.87
CA VAL A 86 9.90 3.79 -9.65
C VAL A 86 11.17 3.83 -10.50
N ARG A 87 12.31 3.41 -9.94
CA ARG A 87 13.57 3.31 -10.68
C ARG A 87 13.44 2.39 -11.89
N ASP A 88 12.89 1.19 -11.71
CA ASP A 88 12.67 0.23 -12.79
C ASP A 88 11.77 0.81 -13.88
N LYS A 89 10.66 1.46 -13.53
CA LYS A 89 9.78 2.12 -14.52
C LYS A 89 10.44 3.24 -15.32
N ILE A 90 11.40 3.95 -14.72
CA ILE A 90 12.12 5.03 -15.40
C ILE A 90 13.20 4.45 -16.32
N GLN A 91 13.95 3.44 -15.85
CA GLN A 91 15.04 2.82 -16.61
C GLN A 91 14.52 1.92 -17.73
N ASN A 92 13.48 1.13 -17.44
CA ASN A 92 12.78 0.24 -18.35
C ASN A 92 11.39 0.82 -18.63
N THR A 93 11.37 1.92 -19.39
CA THR A 93 10.10 2.55 -19.76
C THR A 93 9.23 1.53 -20.50
N PRO A 94 8.01 1.22 -20.02
CA PRO A 94 7.14 0.27 -20.68
C PRO A 94 6.86 0.67 -22.14
N GLU A 95 6.79 -0.28 -23.07
CA GLU A 95 6.50 -0.01 -24.50
C GLU A 95 5.21 0.82 -24.68
N LYS A 96 4.20 0.58 -23.83
CA LYS A 96 2.95 1.36 -23.78
C LYS A 96 3.13 2.85 -23.50
N TRP A 97 4.30 3.27 -23.04
CA TRP A 97 4.68 4.65 -22.74
C TRP A 97 5.75 5.18 -23.70
N GLU A 98 6.03 4.49 -24.81
CA GLU A 98 6.97 4.95 -25.83
C GLU A 98 6.66 6.38 -26.30
N GLY A 99 7.72 7.18 -26.42
CA GLY A 99 7.63 8.60 -26.80
C GLY A 99 7.26 9.56 -25.66
N LEU A 100 6.95 9.09 -24.45
CA LEU A 100 6.70 9.95 -23.29
C LEU A 100 8.00 10.31 -22.56
N LYS A 101 8.28 11.61 -22.43
CA LYS A 101 9.37 12.11 -21.58
C LYS A 101 8.98 11.99 -20.10
N ILE A 102 9.31 10.87 -19.47
CA ILE A 102 9.05 10.64 -18.04
C ILE A 102 9.76 11.71 -17.20
N ASN A 103 9.06 12.27 -16.22
CA ASN A 103 9.63 13.18 -15.21
C ASN A 103 9.88 12.40 -13.90
N PRO A 104 11.12 11.96 -13.60
CA PRO A 104 11.42 11.17 -12.41
C PRO A 104 10.97 11.82 -11.09
N PRO A 105 11.24 13.12 -10.83
CA PRO A 105 10.73 13.80 -9.64
C PRO A 105 9.23 13.62 -9.42
N LEU A 106 8.43 13.71 -10.48
CA LEU A 106 6.97 13.62 -10.38
C LEU A 106 6.52 12.24 -9.91
N PHE A 107 7.11 11.17 -10.45
CA PHE A 107 6.78 9.80 -10.07
C PHE A 107 7.21 9.48 -8.63
N TYR A 108 8.41 9.90 -8.23
CA TYR A 108 8.85 9.72 -6.84
C TYR A 108 7.97 10.51 -5.89
N PHE A 109 7.73 11.79 -6.16
CA PHE A 109 6.95 12.65 -5.29
C PHE A 109 5.52 12.13 -5.12
N SER A 110 4.82 11.80 -6.21
CA SER A 110 3.44 11.32 -6.11
C SER A 110 3.34 9.97 -5.38
N SER A 111 4.24 9.03 -5.67
CA SER A 111 4.21 7.71 -5.02
C SER A 111 4.59 7.79 -3.54
N TYR A 112 5.56 8.61 -3.16
CA TYR A 112 5.88 8.81 -1.74
C TYR A 112 4.77 9.57 -1.02
N ALA A 113 4.19 10.60 -1.64
CA ALA A 113 3.06 11.32 -1.07
C ALA A 113 1.87 10.39 -0.80
N TYR A 114 1.58 9.46 -1.72
CA TYR A 114 0.62 8.38 -1.49
C TYR A 114 0.94 7.55 -0.25
N ILE A 115 2.17 7.02 -0.18
CA ILE A 115 2.58 6.10 0.89
C ILE A 115 2.52 6.79 2.26
N PHE A 116 3.05 8.01 2.36
CA PHE A 116 3.03 8.76 3.61
C PHE A 116 1.61 9.12 4.03
N LEU A 117 0.77 9.57 3.10
CA LEU A 117 -0.62 9.89 3.40
C LEU A 117 -1.41 8.63 3.78
N LEU A 118 -1.21 7.51 3.08
CA LEU A 118 -1.82 6.22 3.40
C LEU A 118 -1.48 5.79 4.83
N ILE A 119 -0.20 5.85 5.21
CA ILE A 119 0.24 5.49 6.57
C ILE A 119 -0.38 6.47 7.58
N ALA A 120 -0.32 7.78 7.34
CA ALA A 120 -0.90 8.77 8.24
C ALA A 120 -2.40 8.55 8.44
N LEU A 121 -3.16 8.33 7.36
CA LEU A 121 -4.60 8.09 7.42
C LEU A 121 -4.92 6.74 8.08
N ALA A 122 -4.16 5.69 7.81
CA ALA A 122 -4.36 4.38 8.43
C ALA A 122 -4.06 4.40 9.94
N LEU A 123 -3.22 5.32 10.41
CA LEU A 123 -2.99 5.57 11.85
C LEU A 123 -4.05 6.49 12.45
N TYR A 124 -4.57 7.42 11.66
CA TYR A 124 -5.54 8.42 12.10
C TYR A 124 -6.98 7.87 12.14
N PHE A 125 -7.44 7.16 11.12
CA PHE A 125 -8.82 6.67 11.04
C PHE A 125 -9.26 5.78 12.21
N PRO A 126 -8.41 4.88 12.77
CA PRO A 126 -8.76 4.17 13.99
C PRO A 126 -8.96 5.06 15.23
N THR A 127 -8.43 6.30 15.22
CA THR A 127 -8.65 7.28 16.30
C THR A 127 -9.93 8.09 16.11
N LEU A 128 -10.51 8.06 14.91
CA LEU A 128 -11.84 8.58 14.64
C LEU A 128 -12.84 7.55 15.14
N ASP A 129 -13.28 7.69 16.38
CA ASP A 129 -14.40 6.94 16.92
C ASP A 129 -15.65 7.33 16.11
N PHE A 130 -16.03 6.51 15.12
CA PHE A 130 -17.28 6.68 14.36
C PHE A 130 -18.50 6.19 15.15
N THR A 131 -18.31 5.93 16.45
CA THR A 131 -19.32 5.49 17.40
C THR A 131 -20.14 6.69 17.89
N HIS A 132 -20.92 7.29 17.00
CA HIS A 132 -22.00 8.22 17.32
C HIS A 132 -23.30 7.78 16.64
#